data_AF-A0A8T6F084-F1
#
_entry.id   AF-A0A8T6F084-F1
#
_cell.length_a   1.000
_cell.length_b   1.000
_cell.length_c   1.000
_cell.angle_alpha   90.00
_cell.angle_beta   90.00
_cell.angle_gamma   90.00
#
_symmetry.space_group_name_H-M   'P 1'
#
loop_
_entity.id
_entity.type
_entity.pdbx_description
1 polymer ?
#
loop_
_entity_poly.entity_id
_entity_poly.type
_entity_poly.pdbx_seq_one_letter_code
_entity_poly.pdbx_strand_id
1 'polypeptide(L)'
;MEIAAMAMSGISLLIALWGLYASCRAQSAAEQAKSLLGQNAAIADLTQATEQIQLLKELHSTQQWQRALDRYTPLRQLVLAARKRHPRLTEEEQMQLQKAVTLIRSMEDEVVEALYESRDPDAPRLFRTLNGIQERLEEARDSLANEYQVGGTA
;
A
#
# COMPACT_ATOMS: atom_id res chain seq x y z
N MET A 1 18.54 -63.08 -0.22
CA MET A 1 17.82 -62.12 -1.09
C MET A 1 16.92 -61.15 -0.32
N GLU A 2 16.58 -61.38 0.95
CA GLU A 2 15.71 -60.47 1.73
C GLU A 2 16.39 -59.17 2.19
N ILE A 3 17.71 -59.17 2.41
CA ILE A 3 18.48 -57.98 2.85
C ILE A 3 18.48 -56.88 1.77
N ALA A 4 18.45 -57.25 0.49
CA ALA A 4 18.42 -56.30 -0.63
C ALA A 4 17.06 -55.58 -0.76
N ALA A 5 15.96 -56.25 -0.39
CA ALA A 5 14.62 -55.67 -0.43
C ALA A 5 14.38 -54.65 0.70
N MET A 6 14.93 -54.91 1.90
CA MET A 6 14.90 -53.95 3.03
C MET A 6 15.76 -52.71 2.78
N ALA A 7 16.90 -52.84 2.08
CA ALA A 7 17.75 -51.70 1.74
C ALA A 7 17.09 -50.75 0.72
N MET A 8 16.34 -51.29 -0.24
CA MET A 8 15.65 -50.46 -1.25
C MET A 8 14.48 -49.65 -0.68
N SER A 9 13.75 -50.17 0.32
CA SER A 9 12.67 -49.41 0.96
C SER A 9 13.21 -48.24 1.81
N GLY A 10 14.35 -48.41 2.49
CA GLY A 10 15.00 -47.34 3.25
C GLY A 10 15.44 -46.16 2.38
N ILE A 11 15.99 -46.43 1.19
CA ILE A 11 16.43 -45.37 0.25
C ILE A 11 15.23 -44.57 -0.27
N SER A 12 14.12 -45.23 -0.62
CA SER A 12 12.90 -44.53 -1.06
C SER A 12 12.30 -43.63 0.01
N LEU A 13 12.34 -44.05 1.29
CA LEU A 13 11.86 -43.25 2.41
C LEU A 13 12.73 -42.01 2.64
N LEU A 14 14.06 -42.14 2.52
CA LEU A 14 14.98 -41.02 2.66
C LEU A 14 14.80 -39.98 1.55
N ILE A 15 14.61 -40.40 0.29
CA ILE A 15 14.31 -39.49 -0.83
C ILE A 15 12.98 -38.77 -0.60
N ALA A 16 11.95 -39.48 -0.14
CA ALA A 16 10.64 -38.89 0.16
C ALA A 16 10.71 -37.86 1.30
N LEU A 17 11.45 -38.17 2.38
CA LEU A 17 11.67 -37.25 3.50
C LEU A 17 12.46 -36.00 3.08
N TRP A 18 13.47 -36.16 2.22
CA TRP A 18 14.21 -35.03 1.68
C TRP A 18 13.36 -34.16 0.75
N GLY A 19 12.54 -34.77 -0.10
CA GLY A 19 11.59 -34.07 -0.96
C GLY A 19 10.57 -33.27 -0.14
N LEU A 20 10.04 -33.85 0.94
CA LEU A 20 9.12 -33.18 1.86
C LEU A 20 9.80 -32.01 2.57
N TYR A 21 11.03 -32.19 3.07
CA TYR A 21 11.79 -31.13 3.73
C TYR A 21 12.11 -29.98 2.76
N ALA A 22 12.55 -30.30 1.54
CA ALA A 22 12.81 -29.30 0.49
C ALA A 22 11.53 -28.56 0.09
N SER A 23 10.39 -29.24 -0.02
CA SER A 23 9.10 -28.64 -0.30
C SER A 23 8.65 -27.70 0.82
N CYS A 24 8.77 -28.09 2.09
CA CYS A 24 8.45 -27.24 3.23
C CYS A 24 9.34 -25.98 3.25
N ARG A 25 10.64 -26.11 2.96
CA ARG A 25 11.55 -24.97 2.86
C ARG A 25 11.22 -24.05 1.69
N ALA A 26 10.92 -24.61 0.52
CA ALA A 26 10.54 -23.85 -0.66
C ALA A 26 9.23 -23.10 -0.43
N GLN A 27 8.26 -23.73 0.25
CA GLN A 27 6.99 -23.09 0.60
C GLN A 27 7.20 -21.94 1.58
N SER A 28 7.98 -22.15 2.65
CA SER A 28 8.30 -21.10 3.62
C SER A 28 9.06 -19.92 2.96
N ALA A 29 10.05 -20.21 2.10
CA ALA A 29 10.78 -19.19 1.35
C ALA A 29 9.88 -18.44 0.36
N ALA A 30 8.93 -19.12 -0.30
CA ALA A 30 7.97 -18.50 -1.20
C ALA A 30 6.96 -17.63 -0.45
N GLU A 31 6.51 -18.04 0.73
CA GLU A 31 5.63 -17.25 1.61
C GLU A 31 6.35 -15.98 2.11
N GLN A 32 7.61 -16.09 2.51
CA GLN A 32 8.45 -14.94 2.87
C GLN A 32 8.68 -14.01 1.69
N ALA A 33 9.01 -14.53 0.50
CA ALA A 33 9.18 -13.72 -0.70
C ALA A 33 7.88 -12.99 -1.09
N LYS A 34 6.73 -13.68 -1.07
CA LYS A 34 5.41 -13.07 -1.31
C LYS A 34 5.09 -11.97 -0.31
N SER A 35 5.43 -12.20 0.96
CA SER A 35 5.27 -11.23 2.05
C SER A 35 6.03 -9.94 1.76
N LEU A 36 7.32 -10.06 1.44
CA LEU A 36 8.22 -8.95 1.15
C LEU A 36 7.79 -8.18 -0.12
N LEU A 37 7.38 -8.91 -1.17
CA LEU A 37 6.88 -8.30 -2.40
C LEU A 37 5.59 -7.50 -2.16
N GLY A 38 4.68 -8.02 -1.33
CA GLY A 38 3.45 -7.32 -0.96
C GLY A 38 3.72 -6.00 -0.22
N GLN A 39 4.61 -6.03 0.77
CA GLN A 39 4.98 -4.84 1.55
C GLN A 39 5.72 -3.78 0.70
N ASN A 40 6.67 -4.18 -0.14
CA ASN A 40 7.34 -3.26 -1.06
C ASN A 40 6.35 -2.61 -2.04
N ALA A 41 5.37 -3.37 -2.51
CA ALA A 41 4.29 -2.81 -3.33
C ALA A 41 3.43 -1.80 -2.55
N ALA A 42 3.21 -2.01 -1.25
CA ALA A 42 2.51 -1.05 -0.39
C ALA A 42 3.25 0.27 -0.24
N ILE A 43 4.54 0.21 0.05
CA ILE A 43 5.40 1.40 0.16
C ILE A 43 5.42 2.16 -1.17
N ALA A 44 5.50 1.45 -2.30
CA ALA A 44 5.47 2.06 -3.63
C ALA A 44 4.12 2.74 -3.91
N ASP A 45 2.99 2.08 -3.63
CA ASP A 45 1.65 2.65 -3.80
C ASP A 45 1.49 3.91 -2.92
N LEU A 46 1.91 3.90 -1.66
CA LEU A 46 1.83 5.07 -0.77
C LEU A 46 2.75 6.21 -1.21
N THR A 47 3.95 5.89 -1.71
CA THR A 47 4.88 6.89 -2.25
C THR A 47 4.28 7.59 -3.46
N GLN A 48 3.69 6.83 -4.39
CA GLN A 48 3.01 7.38 -5.55
C GLN A 48 1.81 8.26 -5.15
N ALA A 49 1.11 7.90 -4.06
CA ALA A 49 0.02 8.73 -3.51
C ALA A 49 0.53 10.10 -3.05
N THR A 50 1.63 10.10 -2.30
CA THR A 50 2.28 11.32 -1.79
C THR A 50 2.76 12.22 -2.93
N GLU A 51 3.33 11.67 -3.99
CA GLU A 51 3.70 12.42 -5.20
C GLU A 51 2.48 13.09 -5.86
N GLN A 52 1.36 12.38 -5.99
CA GLN A 52 0.12 12.95 -6.53
C GLN A 52 -0.43 14.08 -5.65
N ILE A 53 -0.32 13.96 -4.32
CA ILE A 53 -0.69 15.04 -3.40
C ILE A 53 0.18 16.28 -3.61
N GLN A 54 1.49 16.10 -3.78
CA GLN A 54 2.40 17.22 -4.03
C GLN A 54 2.05 17.96 -5.32
N LEU A 55 1.75 17.23 -6.40
CA LEU A 55 1.24 17.83 -7.65
C LEU A 55 -0.08 18.59 -7.43
N LEU A 56 -1.00 18.01 -6.64
CA LEU A 56 -2.28 18.66 -6.35
C LEU A 56 -2.10 19.95 -5.51
N LYS A 57 -1.17 19.95 -4.56
CA LYS A 57 -0.78 21.13 -3.78
C LYS A 57 -0.22 22.25 -4.67
N GLU A 58 0.59 21.91 -5.67
CA GLU A 58 1.12 22.87 -6.65
C GLU A 58 0.01 23.44 -7.54
N LEU A 59 -0.95 22.62 -7.96
CA LEU A 59 -2.11 23.10 -8.70
C LEU A 59 -2.99 24.03 -7.87
N HIS A 60 -3.17 23.73 -6.58
CA HIS A 60 -3.90 24.61 -5.65
C HIS A 60 -3.18 25.94 -5.43
N SER A 61 -1.85 25.92 -5.24
CA SER A 61 -1.08 27.15 -5.00
C SER A 61 -1.04 28.07 -6.21
N THR A 62 -1.13 27.50 -7.41
CA THR A 62 -1.22 28.23 -8.68
C THR A 62 -2.64 28.44 -9.18
N GLN A 63 -3.66 28.12 -8.36
CA GLN A 63 -5.08 28.28 -8.68
C GLN A 63 -5.54 27.61 -9.99
N GLN A 64 -4.85 26.54 -10.39
CA GLN A 64 -5.18 25.77 -11.60
C GLN A 64 -6.29 24.75 -11.33
N TRP A 65 -7.46 25.23 -10.89
CA TRP A 65 -8.55 24.42 -10.35
C TRP A 65 -9.10 23.35 -11.30
N GLN A 66 -9.24 23.68 -12.59
CA GLN A 66 -9.68 22.71 -13.60
C GLN A 66 -8.70 21.52 -13.71
N ARG A 67 -7.40 21.82 -13.74
CA ARG A 67 -6.36 20.77 -13.76
C ARG A 67 -6.30 20.01 -12.44
N ALA A 68 -6.62 20.66 -11.31
CA ALA A 68 -6.69 20.00 -10.02
C ALA A 68 -7.81 18.95 -9.99
N LEU A 69 -8.99 19.26 -10.57
CA LEU A 69 -10.10 18.31 -10.70
C LEU A 69 -9.69 17.02 -11.40
N ASP A 70 -8.90 17.10 -12.47
CA ASP A 70 -8.40 15.93 -13.20
C ASP A 70 -7.51 15.01 -12.34
N ARG A 71 -6.99 15.50 -11.21
CA ARG A 71 -6.06 14.77 -10.32
C ARG A 71 -6.73 14.14 -9.10
N TYR A 72 -7.87 14.65 -8.65
CA TYR A 72 -8.57 14.13 -7.47
C TYR A 72 -8.99 12.66 -7.64
N THR A 73 -9.62 12.33 -8.76
CA THR A 73 -10.09 10.97 -9.02
C THR A 73 -8.95 9.94 -9.09
N PRO A 74 -7.86 10.17 -9.86
CA PRO A 74 -6.69 9.28 -9.85
C PRO A 74 -6.07 9.12 -8.45
N LEU A 75 -5.89 10.22 -7.71
CA LEU A 75 -5.35 10.17 -6.34
C LEU A 75 -6.24 9.31 -5.42
N ARG A 76 -7.56 9.53 -5.46
CA ARG A 76 -8.53 8.74 -4.68
C ARG A 76 -8.46 7.26 -5.02
N GLN A 77 -8.42 6.91 -6.31
CA GLN A 77 -8.34 5.53 -6.75
C GLN A 77 -7.06 4.85 -6.28
N LEU A 78 -5.96 5.59 -6.29
CA LEU A 78 -4.66 5.11 -5.85
C LEU A 78 -4.64 4.83 -4.35
N VAL A 79 -5.12 5.76 -3.50
CA VAL A 79 -5.23 5.52 -2.05
C VAL A 79 -6.19 4.37 -1.74
N LEU A 80 -7.31 4.27 -2.46
CA LEU A 80 -8.25 3.15 -2.31
C LEU A 80 -7.62 1.81 -2.72
N ALA A 81 -6.81 1.80 -3.79
CA ALA A 81 -6.11 0.62 -4.26
C ALA A 81 -5.05 0.18 -3.25
N ALA A 82 -4.27 1.11 -2.69
CA ALA A 82 -3.31 0.82 -1.62
C ALA A 82 -4.00 0.12 -0.45
N ARG A 83 -5.15 0.65 0.02
CA ARG A 83 -5.91 0.00 1.09
C ARG A 83 -6.38 -1.41 0.73
N LYS A 84 -6.87 -1.64 -0.49
CA LYS A 84 -7.43 -2.94 -0.91
C LYS A 84 -6.36 -4.00 -1.13
N ARG A 85 -5.20 -3.61 -1.68
CA ARG A 85 -4.12 -4.54 -2.02
C ARG A 85 -3.31 -4.99 -0.81
N HIS A 86 -3.35 -4.21 0.26
CA HIS A 86 -2.49 -4.40 1.44
C HIS A 86 -3.34 -4.68 2.68
N PRO A 87 -4.00 -5.85 2.77
CA PRO A 87 -4.85 -6.22 3.92
C PRO A 87 -4.05 -6.42 5.22
N ARG A 88 -2.71 -6.41 5.15
CA ARG A 88 -1.81 -6.50 6.30
C ARG A 88 -1.62 -5.19 7.04
N LEU A 89 -2.08 -4.08 6.46
CA LEU A 89 -2.20 -2.83 7.19
C LEU A 89 -3.05 -3.06 8.44
N THR A 90 -2.62 -2.45 9.55
CA THR A 90 -3.39 -2.42 10.79
C THR A 90 -4.77 -1.81 10.56
N GLU A 91 -5.75 -2.15 11.40
CA GLU A 91 -7.09 -1.54 11.28
C GLU A 91 -7.02 -0.01 11.36
N GLU A 92 -6.13 0.53 12.18
CA GLU A 92 -5.89 1.97 12.28
C GLU A 92 -5.42 2.55 10.94
N GLU A 93 -4.39 1.98 10.32
CA GLU A 93 -3.89 2.43 9.01
C GLU A 93 -4.96 2.31 7.91
N GLN A 94 -5.72 1.21 7.88
CA GLN A 94 -6.82 1.04 6.94
C GLN A 94 -7.90 2.12 7.12
N MET A 95 -8.19 2.49 8.37
CA MET A 95 -9.09 3.57 8.71
C MET A 95 -8.53 4.93 8.28
N GLN A 96 -7.23 5.18 8.46
CA GLN A 96 -6.57 6.40 8.00
C GLN A 96 -6.66 6.54 6.48
N LEU A 97 -6.40 5.47 5.73
CA LEU A 97 -6.53 5.46 4.27
C LEU A 97 -7.99 5.70 3.82
N GLN A 98 -8.97 5.10 4.51
CA GLN A 98 -10.38 5.36 4.23
C GLN A 98 -10.75 6.81 4.51
N LYS A 99 -10.26 7.38 5.61
CA LYS A 99 -10.47 8.80 5.94
C LYS A 99 -9.86 9.70 4.88
N ALA A 100 -8.65 9.41 4.42
CA ALA A 100 -8.01 10.11 3.31
C ALA A 100 -8.87 10.07 2.03
N VAL A 101 -9.37 8.89 1.63
CA VAL A 101 -10.29 8.73 0.48
C VAL A 101 -11.52 9.63 0.61
N THR A 102 -12.13 9.68 1.81
CA THR A 102 -13.30 10.53 2.07
C THR A 102 -12.95 12.01 1.99
N LEU A 103 -11.83 12.44 2.57
CA LEU A 103 -11.36 13.83 2.51
C LEU A 103 -11.06 14.27 1.07
N ILE A 104 -10.36 13.44 0.29
CA ILE A 104 -10.06 13.72 -1.13
C ILE A 104 -11.36 13.92 -1.92
N ARG A 105 -12.38 13.08 -1.69
CA ARG A 105 -13.69 13.25 -2.33
C ARG A 105 -14.38 14.55 -1.90
N SER A 106 -14.41 14.84 -0.59
CA SER A 106 -15.02 16.07 -0.08
C SER A 106 -14.37 17.33 -0.66
N MET A 107 -13.06 17.29 -0.88
CA MET A 107 -12.32 18.38 -1.52
C MET A 107 -12.65 18.51 -3.01
N GLU A 108 -12.75 17.39 -3.74
CA GLU A 108 -13.19 17.38 -5.13
C GLU A 108 -14.60 18.02 -5.25
N ASP A 109 -15.54 17.58 -4.41
CA ASP A 109 -16.90 18.10 -4.37
C ASP A 109 -16.92 19.62 -4.07
N GLU A 110 -16.11 20.07 -3.11
CA GLU A 110 -15.96 21.50 -2.77
C GLU A 110 -15.41 22.33 -3.94
N VAL A 111 -14.39 21.83 -4.64
CA VAL A 111 -13.82 22.53 -5.80
C VAL A 111 -14.85 22.59 -6.93
N VAL A 112 -15.59 21.50 -7.19
CA VAL A 112 -16.66 21.48 -8.20
C VAL A 112 -17.75 22.49 -7.87
N GLU A 113 -18.24 22.51 -6.62
CA GLU A 113 -19.27 23.43 -6.17
C GLU A 113 -18.82 24.89 -6.30
N ALA A 114 -17.60 25.21 -5.85
CA ALA A 114 -17.04 26.55 -5.95
C ALA A 114 -16.94 27.02 -7.41
N LEU A 115 -16.44 26.17 -8.32
CA LEU A 115 -16.35 26.50 -9.74
C LEU A 115 -17.72 26.66 -10.40
N TYR A 116 -18.71 25.85 -10.01
CA TYR A 116 -20.08 25.98 -10.50
C TYR A 116 -20.70 27.33 -10.09
N GLU A 117 -20.44 27.76 -8.86
CA GLU A 117 -20.88 29.06 -8.32
C GLU A 117 -20.02 30.24 -8.79
N SER A 118 -19.06 30.01 -9.69
CA SER A 118 -18.11 31.04 -10.17
C SER A 118 -17.34 31.73 -9.05
N ARG A 119 -17.05 31.02 -7.95
CA ARG A 119 -16.19 31.46 -6.85
C ARG A 119 -14.90 30.66 -6.81
N ASP A 120 -13.88 31.27 -6.22
CA ASP A 120 -12.62 30.56 -5.97
C ASP A 120 -12.78 29.59 -4.78
N PRO A 121 -12.31 28.33 -4.92
CA PRO A 121 -12.17 27.41 -3.79
C PRO A 121 -11.26 27.98 -2.68
N ASP A 122 -11.50 27.56 -1.43
CA ASP A 122 -10.70 27.97 -0.27
C ASP A 122 -9.33 27.27 -0.27
N ALA A 123 -8.41 27.80 -1.08
CA ALA A 123 -7.07 27.24 -1.29
C ALA A 123 -6.32 26.96 0.03
N PRO A 124 -6.26 27.89 1.00
CA PRO A 124 -5.57 27.65 2.28
C PRO A 124 -6.18 26.49 3.09
N ARG A 125 -7.50 26.33 3.09
CA ARG A 125 -8.14 25.18 3.74
C ARG A 125 -7.81 23.88 3.03
N LEU A 126 -7.99 23.83 1.71
CA LEU A 126 -7.70 22.64 0.91
C LEU A 126 -6.24 22.21 1.06
N PHE A 127 -5.30 23.16 1.05
CA PHE A 127 -3.88 22.88 1.23
C PHE A 127 -3.58 22.26 2.61
N ARG A 128 -4.20 22.76 3.68
CA ARG A 128 -4.06 22.17 5.03
C ARG A 128 -4.60 20.74 5.08
N THR A 129 -5.74 20.47 4.44
CA THR A 129 -6.30 19.12 4.33
C THR A 129 -5.34 18.19 3.59
N LEU A 130 -4.74 18.63 2.48
CA LEU A 130 -3.75 17.84 1.74
C LEU A 130 -2.51 17.51 2.57
N ASN A 131 -2.00 18.47 3.35
CA ASN A 131 -0.89 18.20 4.27
C ASN A 131 -1.27 17.13 5.31
N GLY A 132 -2.48 17.23 5.89
CA GLY A 132 -2.95 16.25 6.86
C GLY A 132 -3.23 14.87 6.26
N ILE A 133 -3.51 14.78 4.96
CA ILE A 133 -3.57 13.49 4.25
C ILE A 133 -2.16 12.96 4.00
N GLN A 134 -1.26 13.80 3.52
CA GLN A 134 0.13 13.45 3.25
C GLN A 134 0.83 12.88 4.49
N GLU A 135 0.69 13.55 5.64
CA GLU A 135 1.26 13.11 6.92
C GLU A 135 0.78 11.69 7.30
N ARG A 136 -0.52 11.40 7.14
CA ARG A 136 -1.07 10.06 7.42
C ARG A 136 -0.56 8.98 6.47
N LEU A 137 -0.34 9.34 5.21
CA LEU A 137 0.21 8.41 4.22
C LEU A 137 1.69 8.12 4.50
N GLU A 138 2.44 9.14 4.90
CA GLU A 138 3.84 9.00 5.33
C GLU A 138 3.95 8.17 6.61
N GLU A 139 3.08 8.41 7.60
CA GLU A 139 3.01 7.61 8.83
C GLU A 139 2.70 6.13 8.54
N ALA A 140 1.70 5.85 7.68
CA ALA A 140 1.38 4.49 7.28
C ALA A 140 2.54 3.81 6.51
N ARG A 141 3.25 4.58 5.67
CA ARG A 141 4.43 4.08 4.95
C ARG A 141 5.58 3.77 5.90
N ASP A 142 5.83 4.65 6.86
CA ASP A 142 6.95 4.53 7.78
C ASP A 142 6.70 3.40 8.80
N SER A 143 5.44 3.19 9.20
CA SER A 143 5.00 2.03 9.98
C SER A 143 5.29 0.71 9.25
N LEU A 144 4.91 0.60 7.97
CA LEU A 144 5.24 -0.55 7.11
C LEU A 144 6.75 -0.77 6.96
N ALA A 145 7.52 0.31 6.85
CA ALA A 145 8.99 0.24 6.75
C ALA A 145 9.65 -0.20 8.06
N ASN A 146 9.10 0.19 9.21
CA ASN A 146 9.61 -0.20 10.52
C ASN A 146 9.29 -1.66 10.86
N GLU A 147 8.13 -2.18 10.46
CA GLU A 147 7.79 -3.60 10.61
C GLU A 147 8.84 -4.51 9.93
N TYR A 148 9.42 -4.06 8.81
CA TYR A 148 10.51 -4.76 8.11
C TYR A 148 11.81 -4.84 8.94
N GLN A 149 12.19 -3.75 9.61
CA GLN A 149 13.43 -3.73 10.40
C GLN A 149 13.38 -4.66 11.61
N VAL A 150 12.20 -4.80 12.23
CA VAL A 150 12.00 -5.66 13.40
C VAL A 150 11.84 -7.13 12.99
N GLY A 151 11.11 -7.40 11.90
CA GLY A 151 10.90 -8.76 11.38
C GLY A 151 12.13 -9.44 10.76
N GLY A 152 13.14 -8.65 10.35
CA GLY A 152 14.39 -9.18 9.78
C GLY A 152 15.43 -9.67 10.79
N THR A 153 15.19 -9.49 12.10
CA THR A 153 16.15 -9.85 13.17
C THR A 153 15.80 -11.12 13.96
N ALA A 154 14.72 -11.83 13.59
CA ALA A 154 14.28 -13.07 14.24
C ALA A 154 14.61 -14.31 13.40
#